data_AF-A0A3C1JLC7-F1
#
_entry.id   AF-A0A3C1JLC7-F1
#
_cell.length_a   1.000
_cell.length_b   1.000
_cell.length_c   1.000
_cell.angle_alpha   90.00
_cell.angle_beta   90.00
_cell.angle_gamma   90.00
#
_symmetry.space_group_name_H-M   'P 1'
#
loop_
_entity.id
_entity.type
_entity.pdbx_description
1 polymer ?
#
loop_
_entity_poly.entity_id
_entity_poly.type
_entity_poly.pdbx_seq_one_letter_code
_entity_poly.pdbx_strand_id
1 'polypeptide(L)'
;MGTASAVSPPPTRRSGSTGLAGSLAIVGLWRREFTGYSRVHLTADVLAGLNVGAVSLPLALAFGVASGATASAGLVTAIISGLVMGFLGGAPFQVSGPTGAMAAILVGITATYGLPGMWLAGAMAGLIIMGLGLFRMGRLIQFIPSPVIVGFTSGIALVIASGQLDNVLGLEVGNFPQQYLHLIAVIENLGKIDWHAIVVTAIVIGTMVTVPR
;
A
#
# COMPACT_ATOMS: atom_id res chain seq x y z
N MET A 1 -25.22 -28.55 20.94
CA MET A 1 -26.36 -27.70 20.51
C MET A 1 -25.81 -26.27 20.39
N GLY A 2 -25.13 -25.98 19.28
CA GLY A 2 -24.41 -24.71 19.08
C GLY A 2 -25.03 -24.01 17.87
N THR A 3 -25.64 -22.86 18.11
CA THR A 3 -26.34 -22.06 17.10
C THR A 3 -25.32 -21.44 16.15
N ALA A 4 -25.31 -21.91 14.90
CA ALA A 4 -24.59 -21.29 13.80
C ALA A 4 -25.10 -19.85 13.62
N SER A 5 -24.25 -18.87 13.93
CA SER A 5 -24.51 -17.46 13.65
C SER A 5 -24.46 -17.27 12.13
N ALA A 6 -25.63 -17.11 11.53
CA ALA A 6 -25.79 -16.83 10.12
C ALA A 6 -25.11 -15.49 9.77
N VAL A 7 -23.94 -15.56 9.15
CA VAL A 7 -23.35 -14.44 8.43
C VAL A 7 -24.27 -14.18 7.24
N SER A 8 -24.98 -13.06 7.25
CA SER A 8 -25.83 -12.64 6.14
C SER A 8 -24.99 -12.48 4.86
N PRO A 9 -25.45 -12.97 3.70
CA PRO A 9 -24.72 -12.80 2.45
C PRO A 9 -24.60 -11.31 2.08
N PRO A 10 -23.49 -10.89 1.44
CA PRO A 10 -23.30 -9.50 1.04
C PRO A 10 -24.39 -9.05 0.05
N PRO A 11 -24.87 -7.80 0.15
CA PRO A 11 -25.97 -7.31 -0.68
C PRO A 11 -25.58 -7.30 -2.16
N THR A 12 -26.42 -7.89 -3.01
CA THR A 12 -26.25 -7.89 -4.47
C THR A 12 -26.47 -6.47 -5.03
N ARG A 13 -25.46 -5.97 -5.74
CA ARG A 13 -25.40 -4.60 -6.25
C ARG A 13 -26.35 -4.44 -7.45
N ARG A 14 -27.60 -4.01 -7.22
CA ARG A 14 -28.50 -3.60 -8.31
C ARG A 14 -27.99 -2.33 -8.99
N SER A 15 -27.77 -2.43 -10.30
CA SER A 15 -27.38 -1.36 -11.22
C SER A 15 -28.54 -0.38 -11.44
N GLY A 16 -28.30 0.93 -11.27
CA GLY A 16 -29.26 1.99 -11.60
C GLY A 16 -28.70 3.41 -11.54
N SER A 17 -28.72 4.09 -12.71
CA SER A 17 -28.92 5.54 -13.02
C SER A 17 -28.10 6.59 -12.23
N THR A 18 -27.10 7.32 -12.77
CA THR A 18 -26.99 8.40 -13.81
C THR A 18 -26.52 9.71 -13.14
N GLY A 19 -26.04 10.65 -13.96
CA GLY A 19 -25.23 11.84 -13.63
C GLY A 19 -25.73 12.77 -12.52
N LEU A 20 -24.83 13.64 -12.07
CA LEU A 20 -24.97 14.63 -10.96
C LEU A 20 -25.03 14.06 -9.53
N ALA A 21 -25.21 12.76 -9.38
CA ALA A 21 -25.38 12.05 -8.10
C ALA A 21 -24.08 11.69 -7.34
N GLY A 22 -22.97 12.43 -7.49
CA GLY A 22 -21.68 12.08 -6.87
C GLY A 22 -21.66 12.28 -5.35
N SER A 23 -22.04 13.46 -4.89
CA SER A 23 -22.14 13.82 -3.45
C SER A 23 -23.30 13.09 -2.76
N LEU A 24 -24.44 12.93 -3.45
CA LEU A 24 -25.58 12.14 -2.96
C LEU A 24 -25.27 10.64 -2.88
N ALA A 25 -24.41 10.10 -3.76
CA ALA A 25 -23.98 8.71 -3.70
C ALA A 25 -23.06 8.44 -2.51
N ILE A 26 -22.12 9.34 -2.19
CA ILE A 26 -21.27 9.20 -1.00
C ILE A 26 -22.16 9.23 0.25
N VAL A 27 -23.03 10.23 0.41
CA VAL A 27 -23.95 10.29 1.56
C VAL A 27 -24.84 9.03 1.66
N GLY A 28 -25.29 8.49 0.52
CA GLY A 28 -26.02 7.23 0.46
C GLY A 28 -25.19 5.99 0.87
N LEU A 29 -23.90 5.94 0.53
CA LEU A 29 -22.97 4.91 0.97
C LEU A 29 -22.75 4.99 2.49
N TRP A 30 -22.47 6.18 3.00
CA TRP A 30 -22.28 6.43 4.43
C TRP A 30 -23.52 6.03 5.23
N ARG A 31 -24.70 6.43 4.75
CA ARG A 31 -25.95 6.02 5.41
C ARG A 31 -26.09 4.51 5.47
N ARG A 32 -25.79 3.79 4.38
CA ARG A 32 -25.87 2.32 4.34
C ARG A 32 -24.85 1.66 5.26
N GLU A 33 -23.60 2.14 5.25
CA GLU A 33 -22.52 1.61 6.07
C GLU A 33 -22.81 1.76 7.56
N PHE A 34 -23.30 2.93 7.98
CA PHE A 34 -23.59 3.21 9.38
C PHE A 34 -25.03 2.85 9.80
N THR A 35 -25.84 2.25 8.93
CA THR A 35 -27.19 1.78 9.31
C THR A 35 -27.05 0.58 10.26
N GLY A 36 -27.46 0.74 11.52
CA GLY A 36 -27.35 -0.31 12.53
C GLY A 36 -25.95 -0.41 13.18
N TYR A 37 -25.11 0.62 13.02
CA TYR A 37 -23.79 0.66 13.62
C TYR A 37 -23.87 0.60 15.15
N SER A 38 -23.23 -0.42 15.73
CA SER A 38 -23.30 -0.73 17.16
C SER A 38 -22.00 -0.32 17.87
N ARG A 39 -22.05 -0.22 19.20
CA ARG A 39 -20.82 0.02 20.01
C ARG A 39 -19.78 -1.08 19.83
N VAL A 40 -20.21 -2.31 19.54
CA VAL A 40 -19.31 -3.45 19.28
C VAL A 40 -18.53 -3.22 17.98
N HIS A 41 -19.19 -2.73 16.92
CA HIS A 41 -18.53 -2.38 15.67
C HIS A 41 -17.53 -1.24 15.87
N LEU A 42 -17.90 -0.20 16.62
CA LEU A 42 -16.98 0.90 16.94
C LEU A 42 -15.71 0.39 17.64
N THR A 43 -15.84 -0.46 18.65
CA THR A 43 -14.67 -1.00 19.35
C THR A 43 -13.82 -1.88 18.45
N ALA A 44 -14.44 -2.67 17.57
CA ALA A 44 -13.72 -3.49 16.61
C ALA A 44 -12.96 -2.65 15.58
N ASP A 45 -13.59 -1.60 15.04
CA ASP A 45 -12.99 -0.70 14.04
C ASP A 45 -11.83 0.12 14.64
N VAL A 46 -11.96 0.58 15.89
CA VAL A 46 -10.88 1.28 16.59
C VAL A 46 -9.69 0.36 16.84
N LEU A 47 -9.92 -0.87 17.31
CA LEU A 47 -8.85 -1.85 17.53
C LEU A 47 -8.18 -2.25 16.21
N ALA A 48 -8.96 -2.47 15.15
CA ALA A 48 -8.44 -2.75 13.81
C ALA A 48 -7.62 -1.57 13.28
N GLY A 49 -8.12 -0.35 13.41
CA GLY A 49 -7.43 0.88 13.01
C GLY A 49 -6.11 1.09 13.77
N LEU A 50 -6.07 0.77 15.07
CA LEU A 50 -4.85 0.86 15.87
C LEU A 50 -3.81 -0.19 15.43
N ASN A 51 -4.23 -1.43 15.17
CA ASN A 51 -3.35 -2.48 14.66
C ASN A 51 -2.80 -2.16 13.27
N VAL A 52 -3.67 -1.74 12.35
CA VAL A 52 -3.28 -1.30 11.01
C VAL A 52 -2.36 -0.08 11.09
N GLY A 53 -2.68 0.88 11.96
CA GLY A 53 -1.87 2.06 12.23
C GLY A 53 -0.45 1.70 12.66
N ALA A 54 -0.32 0.80 13.64
CA ALA A 54 0.97 0.34 14.17
C ALA A 54 1.85 -0.31 13.09
N VAL A 55 1.27 -1.06 12.15
CA VAL A 55 2.00 -1.65 11.02
C VAL A 55 2.29 -0.62 9.92
N SER A 56 1.36 0.30 9.66
CA SER A 56 1.48 1.30 8.58
C SER A 56 2.52 2.37 8.87
N LEU A 57 2.75 2.73 10.14
CA LEU A 57 3.69 3.78 10.54
C LEU A 57 5.12 3.48 10.09
N PRO A 58 5.76 2.35 10.45
CA PRO A 58 7.11 2.04 9.98
C PRO A 58 7.17 1.88 8.45
N LEU A 59 6.11 1.31 7.85
CA LEU A 59 6.03 1.11 6.40
C LEU A 59 6.02 2.44 5.62
N ALA A 60 5.27 3.42 6.11
CA ALA A 60 5.18 4.75 5.52
C ALA A 60 6.51 5.52 5.61
N LEU A 61 7.21 5.41 6.73
CA LEU A 61 8.55 6.01 6.90
C LEU A 61 9.55 5.38 5.93
N ALA A 62 9.60 4.05 5.88
CA ALA A 62 10.50 3.30 5.01
C ALA A 62 10.27 3.61 3.52
N PHE A 63 9.01 3.58 3.05
CA PHE A 63 8.69 3.89 1.66
C PHE A 63 8.85 5.37 1.31
N GLY A 64 8.66 6.28 2.28
CA GLY A 64 9.00 7.69 2.10
C GLY A 64 10.47 7.87 1.73
N VAL A 65 11.37 7.28 2.51
CA VAL A 65 12.82 7.31 2.25
C VAL A 65 13.17 6.58 0.95
N ALA A 66 12.60 5.40 0.72
CA ALA A 66 12.88 4.60 -0.47
C ALA A 66 12.48 5.30 -1.78
N SER A 67 11.50 6.21 -1.75
CA SER A 67 11.10 7.02 -2.92
C SER A 67 12.04 8.19 -3.23
N GLY A 68 13.08 8.41 -2.41
CA GLY A 68 13.98 9.56 -2.46
C GLY A 68 13.45 10.81 -1.74
N ALA A 69 12.34 10.69 -1.01
CA ALA A 69 11.78 11.75 -0.17
C ALA A 69 12.25 11.61 1.29
N THR A 70 11.75 12.47 2.17
CA THR A 70 12.01 12.34 3.61
C THR A 70 11.04 11.35 4.27
N ALA A 71 11.45 10.74 5.39
CA ALA A 71 10.57 9.88 6.18
C ALA A 71 9.27 10.62 6.60
N SER A 72 9.40 11.91 6.96
CA SER A 72 8.25 12.76 7.30
C SER A 72 7.25 12.90 6.15
N ALA A 73 7.72 12.99 4.90
CA ALA A 73 6.84 13.08 3.73
C ALA A 73 6.03 11.79 3.53
N GLY A 74 6.65 10.62 3.76
CA GLY A 74 5.96 9.33 3.73
C GLY A 74 4.88 9.23 4.80
N LEU A 75 5.18 9.63 6.04
CA LEU A 75 4.22 9.66 7.14
C LEU A 75 3.04 10.59 6.86
N VAL A 76 3.32 11.83 6.43
CA VAL A 76 2.29 12.81 6.09
C VAL A 76 1.40 12.29 4.96
N THR A 77 2.01 11.66 3.94
CA THR A 77 1.25 11.05 2.84
C THR A 77 0.31 9.97 3.34
N ALA A 78 0.75 9.07 4.22
CA ALA A 78 -0.10 8.01 4.78
C ALA A 78 -1.28 8.56 5.58
N ILE A 79 -1.05 9.58 6.41
CA ILE A 79 -2.12 10.22 7.21
C ILE A 79 -3.16 10.88 6.29
N ILE A 80 -2.69 11.69 5.33
CA ILE A 80 -3.58 12.41 4.42
C ILE A 80 -4.34 11.43 3.52
N SER A 81 -3.68 10.44 2.94
CA SER A 81 -4.36 9.44 2.09
C SER A 81 -5.35 8.60 2.87
N GLY A 82 -5.02 8.20 4.10
CA GLY A 82 -5.93 7.44 4.97
C GLY A 82 -7.19 8.25 5.29
N LEU A 83 -7.05 9.53 5.62
CA LEU A 83 -8.18 10.42 5.88
C LEU A 83 -9.03 10.64 4.63
N VAL A 84 -8.40 11.07 3.53
CA VAL A 84 -9.08 11.43 2.29
C VAL A 84 -9.77 10.22 1.66
N MET A 85 -9.09 9.07 1.58
CA MET A 85 -9.67 7.86 1.01
C MET A 85 -10.62 7.14 1.98
N GLY A 86 -10.43 7.27 3.30
CA GLY A 86 -11.42 6.83 4.27
C GLY A 86 -12.75 7.58 4.13
N PHE A 87 -12.69 8.89 3.88
CA PHE A 87 -13.90 9.71 3.69
C PHE A 87 -14.56 9.56 2.32
N LEU A 88 -13.76 9.56 1.26
CA LEU A 88 -14.23 9.57 -0.14
C LEU A 88 -14.27 8.17 -0.78
N GLY A 89 -13.77 7.16 -0.08
CA GLY A 89 -13.69 5.79 -0.56
C GLY A 89 -15.05 5.09 -0.63
N GLY A 90 -15.08 4.00 -1.39
CA GLY A 90 -16.27 3.15 -1.55
C GLY A 90 -16.07 1.71 -1.10
N ALA A 91 -14.99 1.42 -0.36
CA ALA A 91 -14.59 0.09 0.07
C ALA A 91 -14.33 0.09 1.59
N PRO A 92 -15.15 -0.62 2.40
CA PRO A 92 -15.18 -0.46 3.86
C PRO A 92 -13.89 -0.92 4.59
N PHE A 93 -13.11 -1.82 3.99
CA PHE A 93 -11.87 -2.34 4.58
C PHE A 93 -10.61 -1.87 3.84
N GLN A 94 -10.71 -0.86 2.98
CA GLN A 94 -9.57 -0.34 2.24
C GLN A 94 -8.69 0.54 3.13
N VAL A 95 -7.40 0.28 3.10
CA VAL A 95 -6.36 1.11 3.73
C VAL A 95 -5.51 1.72 2.63
N SER A 96 -5.34 3.03 2.66
CA SER A 96 -4.61 3.77 1.63
C SER A 96 -3.40 4.48 2.21
N GLY A 97 -2.24 4.28 1.60
CA GLY A 97 -0.96 4.83 2.03
C GLY A 97 0.13 4.67 0.97
N PRO A 98 1.38 5.04 1.30
CA PRO A 98 2.54 4.75 0.46
C PRO A 98 2.67 3.24 0.22
N THR A 99 2.94 2.86 -1.03
CA THR A 99 3.09 1.45 -1.44
C THR A 99 4.49 1.23 -1.98
N GLY A 100 5.12 0.10 -1.62
CA GLY A 100 6.47 -0.24 -2.09
C GLY A 100 6.63 -0.23 -3.61
N ALA A 101 5.61 -0.71 -4.33
CA ALA A 101 5.57 -0.64 -5.80
C ALA A 101 5.67 0.79 -6.34
N MET A 102 4.98 1.74 -5.70
CA MET A 102 5.02 3.14 -6.10
C MET A 102 6.35 3.78 -5.71
N ALA A 103 6.91 3.45 -4.53
CA ALA A 103 8.22 3.93 -4.11
C ALA A 103 9.32 3.56 -5.12
N ALA A 104 9.30 2.32 -5.63
CA ALA A 104 10.24 1.85 -6.66
C ALA A 104 10.13 2.62 -8.00
N ILE A 105 8.95 3.14 -8.35
CA ILE A 105 8.77 3.99 -9.54
C ILE A 105 9.22 5.42 -9.24
N LEU A 106 8.82 5.96 -8.08
CA LEU A 106 9.11 7.33 -7.67
C LEU A 106 10.61 7.58 -7.53
N VAL A 107 11.39 6.63 -7.01
CA VAL A 107 12.85 6.80 -6.90
C VAL A 107 13.52 7.05 -8.25
N GLY A 108 13.03 6.42 -9.33
CA GLY A 108 13.53 6.68 -10.69
C GLY A 108 13.18 8.09 -11.19
N ILE A 109 11.98 8.58 -10.87
CA ILE A 109 11.56 9.95 -11.19
C ILE A 109 12.40 10.94 -10.38
N THR A 110 12.56 10.72 -9.08
CA THR A 110 13.35 11.57 -8.18
C THR A 110 14.82 11.60 -8.59
N ALA A 111 15.40 10.47 -9.01
CA ALA A 111 16.78 10.41 -9.49
C ALA A 111 16.99 11.19 -10.80
N THR A 112 15.97 11.25 -11.66
CA THR A 112 16.07 11.91 -12.98
C THR A 112 15.68 13.40 -12.93
N TYR A 113 14.64 13.74 -12.16
CA TYR A 113 14.00 15.06 -12.16
C TYR A 113 13.97 15.74 -10.78
N GLY A 114 14.56 15.12 -9.76
CA GLY A 114 14.52 15.60 -8.38
C GLY A 114 13.14 15.51 -7.72
N LEU A 115 13.06 15.98 -6.47
CA LEU A 115 11.80 16.06 -5.72
C LEU A 115 10.71 16.89 -6.42
N PRO A 116 11.02 18.05 -7.06
CA PRO A 116 9.99 18.82 -7.77
C PRO A 116 9.33 18.02 -8.91
N GLY A 117 10.12 17.22 -9.65
CA GLY A 117 9.61 16.34 -10.69
C GLY A 117 8.69 15.24 -10.14
N MET A 118 9.05 14.67 -8.99
CA MET A 118 8.22 13.69 -8.28
C MET A 118 6.86 14.29 -7.87
N TRP A 119 6.85 15.51 -7.31
CA TRP A 119 5.61 16.17 -6.90
C TRP A 119 4.71 16.51 -8.08
N LEU A 120 5.29 17.01 -9.17
CA LEU A 120 4.55 17.31 -10.39
C LEU A 120 3.96 16.03 -11.00
N ALA A 121 4.75 14.96 -11.10
CA ALA A 121 4.27 13.66 -11.60
C ALA A 121 3.14 13.10 -10.72
N GLY A 122 3.25 13.22 -9.40
CA GLY A 122 2.20 12.84 -8.45
C GLY A 122 0.90 13.65 -8.65
N ALA A 123 1.02 14.98 -8.82
CA ALA A 123 -0.13 15.84 -9.10
C ALA A 123 -0.80 15.49 -10.44
N MET A 124 -0.01 15.26 -11.48
CA MET A 124 -0.50 14.83 -12.79
C MET A 124 -1.20 13.47 -12.72
N ALA A 125 -0.60 12.50 -12.04
CA ALA A 125 -1.20 11.18 -11.84
C ALA A 125 -2.54 11.29 -11.10
N GLY A 126 -2.61 12.13 -10.05
CA GLY A 126 -3.86 12.40 -9.33
C GLY A 126 -4.94 13.00 -10.23
N LEU A 127 -4.60 14.00 -11.06
CA LEU A 127 -5.52 14.59 -12.02
C LEU A 127 -6.02 13.58 -13.06
N ILE A 128 -5.13 12.74 -13.59
CA ILE A 128 -5.47 11.68 -14.54
C ILE A 128 -6.44 10.68 -13.87
N ILE A 129 -6.13 10.20 -12.66
CA ILE A 129 -6.97 9.25 -11.93
C ILE A 129 -8.33 9.86 -11.60
N MET A 130 -8.40 11.13 -11.19
CA MET A 130 -9.67 11.84 -10.98
C MET A 130 -10.48 11.95 -12.29
N GLY A 131 -9.83 12.25 -13.41
CA GLY A 131 -10.45 12.25 -14.73
C GLY A 131 -11.03 10.88 -15.10
N LEU A 132 -10.23 9.81 -14.97
CA LEU A 132 -10.67 8.43 -15.20
C LEU A 132 -11.84 8.03 -14.29
N GLY A 133 -11.83 8.49 -13.03
CA GLY A 133 -12.92 8.31 -12.07
C GLY A 133 -14.20 9.00 -12.53
N LEU A 134 -14.12 10.24 -13.01
CA LEU A 134 -15.25 11.00 -13.54
C LEU A 134 -15.89 10.32 -14.76
N PHE A 135 -15.06 9.79 -15.66
CA PHE A 135 -15.51 9.01 -16.82
C PHE A 135 -15.92 7.56 -16.48
N ARG A 136 -15.86 7.17 -15.19
CA ARG A 136 -16.16 5.81 -14.71
C ARG A 136 -15.33 4.71 -15.38
N MET A 137 -14.13 5.07 -15.84
CA MET A 137 -13.19 4.17 -16.51
C MET A 137 -12.54 3.15 -15.55
N GLY A 138 -12.75 3.27 -14.24
CA GLY A 138 -12.34 2.24 -13.28
C GLY A 138 -12.94 0.85 -13.55
N ARG A 139 -14.07 0.77 -14.29
CA ARG A 139 -14.61 -0.52 -14.75
C ARG A 139 -13.67 -1.26 -15.71
N LEU A 140 -12.79 -0.55 -16.41
CA LEU A 140 -11.86 -1.16 -17.36
C LEU A 140 -10.84 -2.07 -16.66
N ILE A 141 -10.58 -1.84 -15.36
CA ILE A 141 -9.70 -2.69 -14.54
C ILE A 141 -10.21 -4.14 -14.53
N GLN A 142 -11.52 -4.37 -14.67
CA GLN A 142 -12.10 -5.73 -14.71
C GLN A 142 -11.69 -6.55 -15.94
N PHE A 143 -11.14 -5.90 -16.98
CA PHE A 143 -10.66 -6.56 -18.19
C PHE A 143 -9.18 -6.94 -18.12
N ILE A 144 -8.47 -6.57 -17.05
CA ILE A 144 -7.08 -6.99 -16.85
C ILE A 144 -7.07 -8.48 -16.53
N PRO A 145 -6.42 -9.34 -17.33
CA PRO A 145 -6.37 -10.77 -17.08
C PRO A 145 -5.69 -11.08 -15.74
N SER A 146 -6.20 -12.05 -14.99
CA SER A 146 -5.59 -12.51 -13.73
C SER A 146 -4.09 -12.84 -13.85
N PRO A 147 -3.58 -13.45 -14.94
CA PRO A 147 -2.14 -13.68 -15.10
C PRO A 147 -1.30 -12.39 -15.08
N VAL A 148 -1.82 -11.28 -15.59
CA VAL A 148 -1.12 -9.98 -15.57
C VAL A 148 -1.03 -9.45 -14.15
N ILE A 149 -2.12 -9.57 -13.38
CA ILE A 149 -2.16 -9.13 -11.99
C ILE A 149 -1.17 -9.94 -11.15
N VAL A 150 -1.18 -11.28 -11.29
CA VAL A 150 -0.27 -12.18 -10.57
C VAL A 150 1.20 -11.94 -10.98
N GLY A 151 1.46 -11.72 -12.28
CA GLY A 151 2.80 -11.39 -12.76
C GLY A 151 3.31 -10.05 -12.19
N PHE A 152 2.46 -9.02 -12.20
CA PHE A 152 2.80 -7.71 -11.65
C PHE A 152 3.05 -7.76 -10.14
N THR A 153 2.19 -8.43 -9.36
CA THR A 153 2.37 -8.57 -7.91
C THR A 153 3.60 -9.41 -7.56
N SER A 154 3.87 -10.49 -8.30
CA SER A 154 5.09 -11.29 -8.15
C SER A 154 6.35 -10.49 -8.50
N GLY A 155 6.28 -9.65 -9.54
CA GLY A 155 7.36 -8.73 -9.92
C GLY A 155 7.66 -7.72 -8.81
N ILE A 156 6.63 -7.11 -8.23
CA ILE A 156 6.78 -6.21 -7.07
C ILE A 156 7.41 -6.96 -5.88
N ALA A 157 6.96 -8.17 -5.60
CA ALA A 157 7.52 -8.98 -4.52
C ALA A 157 9.02 -9.25 -4.72
N LEU A 158 9.44 -9.56 -5.94
CA LEU A 158 10.86 -9.74 -6.29
C LEU A 158 11.66 -8.45 -6.17
N VAL A 159 11.12 -7.30 -6.60
CA VAL A 159 11.77 -6.00 -6.45
C VAL A 159 11.96 -5.65 -4.98
N ILE A 160 10.93 -5.82 -4.16
CA ILE A 160 11.01 -5.58 -2.71
C ILE A 160 12.01 -6.55 -2.06
N ALA A 161 11.91 -7.85 -2.35
CA ALA A 161 12.80 -8.85 -1.76
C ALA A 161 14.28 -8.61 -2.13
N SER A 162 14.56 -8.32 -3.40
CA SER A 162 15.92 -8.03 -3.86
C SER A 162 16.46 -6.71 -3.32
N GLY A 163 15.60 -5.71 -3.07
CA GLY A 163 15.96 -4.44 -2.45
C GLY A 163 16.15 -4.50 -0.94
N GLN A 164 16.11 -5.69 -0.32
CA GLN A 164 16.40 -5.89 1.10
C GLN A 164 17.62 -6.80 1.32
N LEU A 165 18.26 -7.29 0.26
CA LEU A 165 19.37 -8.25 0.37
C LEU A 165 20.56 -7.68 1.13
N ASP A 166 20.84 -6.39 0.95
CA ASP A 166 21.86 -5.65 1.69
C ASP A 166 21.57 -5.63 3.20
N ASN A 167 20.34 -5.30 3.59
CA ASN A 167 19.91 -5.30 4.99
C ASN A 167 19.97 -6.71 5.61
N VAL A 168 19.59 -7.74 4.84
CA VAL A 168 19.61 -9.14 5.29
C VAL A 168 21.04 -9.64 5.52
N LEU A 169 21.97 -9.25 4.63
CA LEU A 169 23.37 -9.65 4.68
C LEU A 169 24.24 -8.70 5.53
N GLY A 170 23.68 -7.59 6.02
CA GLY A 170 24.38 -6.55 6.77
C GLY A 170 25.44 -5.81 5.93
N LEU A 171 25.18 -5.65 4.63
CA LEU A 171 26.10 -5.00 3.70
C LEU A 171 25.78 -3.50 3.58
N GLU A 172 26.80 -2.67 3.71
CA GLU A 172 26.70 -1.26 3.35
C GLU A 172 26.97 -1.10 1.85
N VAL A 173 25.90 -1.13 1.06
CA VAL A 173 25.93 -0.82 -0.38
C VAL A 173 25.35 0.57 -0.63
N GLY A 174 25.91 1.28 -1.60
CA GLY A 174 25.44 2.62 -1.96
C GLY A 174 23.99 2.63 -2.45
N ASN A 175 23.36 3.81 -2.43
CA ASN A 175 22.03 3.98 -3.01
C ASN A 175 22.12 3.97 -4.54
N PHE A 176 21.59 2.91 -5.16
CA PHE A 176 21.53 2.78 -6.62
C PHE A 176 20.11 3.08 -7.13
N PRO A 177 19.95 3.97 -8.12
CA PRO A 177 18.64 4.24 -8.71
C PRO A 177 18.10 3.05 -9.50
N GLN A 178 18.98 2.21 -10.05
CA GLN A 178 18.62 1.03 -10.83
C GLN A 178 18.83 -0.24 -10.01
N GLN A 179 17.77 -1.05 -9.92
CA GLN A 179 17.76 -2.29 -9.13
C GLN A 179 18.85 -3.30 -9.54
N TYR A 180 19.23 -3.35 -10.81
CA TYR A 180 20.27 -4.29 -11.27
C TYR A 180 21.67 -3.89 -10.76
N LEU A 181 21.96 -2.58 -10.62
CA LEU A 181 23.22 -2.11 -10.07
C LEU A 181 23.33 -2.44 -8.58
N HIS A 182 22.22 -2.27 -7.84
CA HIS A 182 22.14 -2.70 -6.45
C HIS A 182 22.50 -4.19 -6.30
N LEU A 183 21.94 -5.05 -7.16
CA LEU A 183 22.19 -6.49 -7.08
C LEU A 183 23.65 -6.87 -7.39
N ILE A 184 24.27 -6.21 -8.37
CA ILE A 184 25.71 -6.40 -8.68
C ILE A 184 26.55 -5.97 -7.47
N ALA A 185 26.25 -4.82 -6.87
CA ALA A 185 26.99 -4.32 -5.72
C ALA A 185 26.88 -5.24 -4.50
N VAL A 186 25.71 -5.85 -4.27
CA VAL A 186 25.52 -6.89 -3.25
C VAL A 186 26.42 -8.10 -3.53
N ILE A 187 26.46 -8.58 -4.78
CA ILE A 187 27.30 -9.72 -5.19
C ILE A 187 28.79 -9.42 -4.99
N GLU A 188 29.23 -8.23 -5.34
CA GLU A 188 30.64 -7.81 -5.17
C GLU A 188 31.05 -7.69 -3.70
N ASN A 189 30.10 -7.37 -2.80
CA ASN A 189 30.37 -7.19 -1.37
C ASN A 189 30.04 -8.43 -0.52
N LEU A 190 29.78 -9.59 -1.12
CA LEU A 190 29.52 -10.84 -0.38
C LEU A 190 30.65 -11.25 0.58
N GLY A 191 31.88 -10.76 0.37
CA GLY A 191 32.98 -10.98 1.31
C GLY A 191 32.86 -10.23 2.65
N LYS A 192 31.94 -9.26 2.78
CA LYS A 192 31.77 -8.39 3.96
C LYS A 192 30.49 -8.69 4.75
N ILE A 193 29.92 -9.88 4.57
CA ILE A 193 28.68 -10.26 5.25
C ILE A 193 28.83 -10.14 6.77
N ASP A 194 27.85 -9.47 7.39
CA ASP A 194 27.72 -9.45 8.84
C ASP A 194 26.82 -10.60 9.31
N TRP A 195 27.39 -11.48 10.11
CA TRP A 195 26.68 -12.64 10.66
C TRP A 195 25.56 -12.21 11.63
N HIS A 196 25.70 -11.07 12.32
CA HIS A 196 24.68 -10.59 13.24
C HIS A 196 23.40 -10.20 12.50
N ALA A 197 23.52 -9.51 11.37
CA ALA A 197 22.39 -9.13 10.52
C ALA A 197 21.60 -10.36 10.02
N ILE A 198 22.31 -11.41 9.61
CA ILE A 198 21.69 -12.67 9.17
C ILE A 198 20.92 -13.34 10.31
N VAL A 199 21.52 -13.43 11.50
CA VAL A 199 20.87 -14.03 12.68
C VAL A 199 19.62 -13.24 13.07
N VAL A 200 19.70 -11.91 13.11
CA VAL A 200 18.55 -11.04 13.40
C VAL A 200 17.45 -11.26 12.35
N THR A 201 17.81 -11.29 11.07
CA THR A 201 16.84 -11.55 9.99
C THR A 201 16.18 -12.91 10.14
N ALA A 202 16.96 -13.95 10.43
CA ALA A 202 16.44 -15.31 10.62
C ALA A 202 15.46 -15.39 11.81
N ILE A 203 15.76 -14.68 12.90
CA ILE A 203 14.86 -14.57 14.06
C ILE A 203 13.57 -13.83 13.68
N VAL A 204 13.65 -12.72 12.95
CA VAL A 204 12.47 -11.95 12.50
C VAL A 204 11.59 -12.80 11.58
N ILE A 205 12.18 -13.46 10.58
CA ILE A 205 11.44 -14.34 9.67
C ILE A 205 10.85 -15.53 10.44
N GLY A 206 11.63 -16.16 11.30
CA GLY A 206 11.18 -17.28 12.12
C GLY A 206 9.99 -16.90 12.99
N THR A 207 10.07 -15.80 13.72
CA THR A 207 8.97 -15.30 14.55
C THR A 207 7.73 -14.95 13.73
N MET A 208 7.89 -14.29 12.57
CA MET A 208 6.76 -13.99 11.68
C MET A 208 6.05 -15.23 11.11
N VAL A 209 6.77 -16.34 10.94
CA VAL A 209 6.22 -17.60 10.44
C VAL A 209 5.58 -18.43 11.56
N THR A 210 6.18 -18.45 12.75
CA THR A 210 5.73 -19.32 13.85
C THR A 210 4.63 -18.71 14.70
N VAL A 211 4.57 -17.38 14.82
CA VAL A 211 3.53 -16.72 15.63
C VAL A 211 2.22 -16.74 14.83
N PRO A 212 1.16 -17.41 15.32
CA PRO A 212 -0.13 -17.41 14.64
C PRO A 212 -0.71 -15.98 14.63
N ARG A 213 -1.22 -15.57 13.47
CA ARG A 213 -1.94 -14.31 13.26
C ARG A 213 -3.33 -14.35 13.86
#